data_AF-H2XL71-F1
#
_entry.id   AF-H2XL71-F1
#
_cell.length_a   1.000
_cell.length_b   1.000
_cell.length_c   1.000
_cell.angle_alpha   90.00
_cell.angle_beta   90.00
_cell.angle_gamma   90.00
#
_symmetry.space_group_name_H-M   'P 1'
#
loop_
_entity.id
_entity.type
_entity.pdbx_description
1 polymer ?
#
loop_
_entity_poly.entity_id
_entity_poly.type
_entity_poly.pdbx_seq_one_letter_code
_entity_poly.pdbx_strand_id
1 'polypeptide(L)'
;MSKRKYNPEYLKYGFISIEHREEVLPQCVVCMKTLSNASMKPSLLQRHLGTNHADKKNKDQSYFQRLAENVKRQRLDKTGLFHQKGAEIVKASYEVALLVAKSMKAHTIAESLIMP
;
A
#
# COMPACT_ATOMS: atom_id res chain seq x y z
N MET A 1 24.49 18.47 8.13
CA MET A 1 23.43 18.83 7.16
C MET A 1 22.13 19.04 7.92
N SER A 2 21.43 20.15 7.71
CA SER A 2 20.18 20.44 8.42
C SER A 2 19.04 19.54 7.92
N LYS A 3 18.28 18.90 8.83
CA LYS A 3 17.14 18.05 8.47
C LYS A 3 16.00 18.94 7.99
N ARG A 4 15.46 18.69 6.79
CA ARG A 4 14.30 19.43 6.28
C ARG A 4 13.05 19.01 7.04
N LYS A 5 12.27 19.99 7.47
CA LYS A 5 10.93 19.77 8.01
C LYS A 5 9.95 19.55 6.86
N TYR A 6 8.97 18.71 7.09
CA TYR A 6 7.88 18.48 6.15
C TYR A 6 7.00 19.73 6.03
N ASN A 7 6.53 20.02 4.81
CA ASN A 7 5.54 21.08 4.54
C ASN A 7 4.24 20.42 4.04
N PRO A 8 3.06 20.73 4.61
CA PRO A 8 1.77 20.19 4.17
C PRO A 8 1.46 20.44 2.69
N GLU A 9 1.99 21.50 2.09
CA GLU A 9 1.86 21.77 0.66
C GLU A 9 2.45 20.66 -0.23
N TYR A 10 3.35 19.82 0.29
CA TYR A 10 3.92 18.71 -0.48
C TYR A 10 2.88 17.64 -0.86
N LEU A 11 1.67 17.72 -0.29
CA LEU A 11 0.52 16.94 -0.74
C LEU A 11 0.19 17.19 -2.22
N LYS A 12 0.44 18.39 -2.76
CA LYS A 12 0.24 18.69 -4.19
C LYS A 12 1.16 17.88 -5.11
N TYR A 13 2.24 17.33 -4.57
CA TYR A 13 3.14 16.41 -5.27
C TYR A 13 2.83 14.94 -4.93
N GLY A 14 1.77 14.65 -4.18
CA GLY A 14 1.38 13.31 -3.76
C GLY A 14 2.21 12.74 -2.61
N PHE A 15 2.69 13.58 -1.68
CA PHE A 15 3.47 13.14 -0.53
C PHE A 15 2.81 13.49 0.80
N ILE A 16 3.01 12.62 1.80
CA ILE A 16 2.67 12.85 3.22
C ILE A 16 3.88 12.61 4.10
N SER A 17 3.86 13.12 5.33
CA SER A 17 4.88 12.84 6.34
C SER A 17 4.63 11.52 7.05
N ILE A 18 5.70 10.79 7.32
CA ILE A 18 5.73 9.70 8.30
C ILE A 18 6.87 9.89 9.28
N GLU A 19 6.71 9.31 10.46
CA GLU A 19 7.75 9.26 11.48
C GLU A 19 8.48 7.92 11.34
N HIS A 20 9.79 7.89 11.17
CA HIS A 20 10.54 6.64 11.13
C HIS A 20 11.83 6.83 11.90
N ARG A 21 12.01 6.08 13.00
CA ARG A 21 13.16 6.20 13.90
C ARG A 21 13.40 7.66 14.33
N GLU A 22 12.33 8.32 14.79
CA GLU A 22 12.34 9.72 15.25
C GLU A 22 12.64 10.76 14.14
N GLU A 23 12.64 10.36 12.87
CA GLU A 23 12.79 11.27 11.74
C GLU A 23 11.51 11.41 10.92
N VAL A 24 11.22 12.64 10.48
CA VAL A 24 10.11 12.89 9.55
C VAL A 24 10.59 12.67 8.12
N LEU A 25 9.99 11.68 7.45
CA LEU A 25 10.29 11.30 6.07
C LEU A 25 9.07 11.49 5.16
N PRO A 26 9.27 11.87 3.89
CA PRO A 26 8.18 11.95 2.93
C PRO A 26 7.85 10.56 2.36
N GLN A 27 6.57 10.22 2.30
CA GLN A 27 6.07 9.00 1.68
C GLN A 27 5.08 9.32 0.57
N CYS A 28 5.25 8.66 -0.58
CA CYS A 28 4.35 8.82 -1.72
C CYS A 28 3.01 8.14 -1.43
N VAL A 29 1.89 8.84 -1.63
CA VAL A 29 0.55 8.27 -1.44
C VAL A 29 0.09 7.39 -2.60
N VAL A 30 0.82 7.37 -3.73
CA VAL A 30 0.46 6.56 -4.90
C VAL A 30 1.06 5.15 -4.82
N CYS A 31 2.36 5.06 -4.50
CA CYS A 31 3.08 3.79 -4.43
C CYS A 31 3.52 3.37 -3.02
N MET A 32 3.17 4.15 -1.99
CA MET A 32 3.61 3.93 -0.60
C MET A 32 5.12 3.94 -0.38
N LYS A 33 5.92 4.38 -1.36
CA LYS A 33 7.38 4.44 -1.21
C LYS A 33 7.78 5.59 -0.30
N THR A 34 8.52 5.27 0.76
CA THR A 34 9.17 6.25 1.64
C THR A 34 10.49 6.69 1.03
N LEU A 35 10.72 8.00 0.94
CA LEU A 35 11.98 8.57 0.48
C LEU A 35 12.80 9.11 1.66
N SER A 36 14.09 9.34 1.42
CA SER A 36 14.97 9.96 2.42
C SER A 36 14.63 11.43 2.64
N ASN A 37 15.03 11.99 3.80
CA ASN A 37 14.86 13.42 4.09
C ASN A 37 15.51 14.32 3.02
N ALA A 38 16.66 13.92 2.48
CA ALA A 38 17.34 14.61 1.39
C ALA A 38 16.48 14.71 0.10
N SER A 39 15.55 13.78 -0.08
CA SER A 39 14.62 13.72 -1.22
C SER A 39 13.37 14.59 -1.02
N MET A 40 13.20 15.21 0.16
CA MET A 40 12.06 16.08 0.49
C MET A 40 12.13 17.44 -0.22
N LYS A 41 13.04 17.64 -1.18
CA LYS A 41 13.08 18.84 -2.01
C LYS A 41 11.91 18.82 -2.99
N PRO A 42 11.16 19.93 -3.17
CA PRO A 42 10.02 19.98 -4.09
C PRO A 42 10.34 19.46 -5.49
N SER A 43 11.50 19.82 -6.05
CA SER A 43 11.95 19.34 -7.36
C SER A 43 12.12 17.82 -7.43
N LEU A 44 12.54 17.17 -6.34
CA LEU A 44 12.70 15.72 -6.27
C LEU A 44 11.36 15.01 -6.09
N LEU A 45 10.45 15.57 -5.30
CA LEU A 45 9.08 15.07 -5.15
C LEU A 45 8.32 15.15 -6.48
N GLN A 46 8.40 16.29 -7.16
CA GLN A 46 7.79 16.49 -8.48
C GLN A 46 8.40 15.56 -9.53
N ARG A 47 9.73 15.38 -9.52
CA ARG A 47 10.41 14.42 -10.39
C ARG A 47 9.95 12.98 -10.12
N HIS A 48 9.82 12.59 -8.85
CA HIS A 48 9.32 11.27 -8.49
C HIS A 48 7.92 11.04 -9.08
N LEU A 49 7.00 11.99 -8.90
CA LEU A 49 5.66 11.91 -9.46
C LEU A 49 5.69 11.83 -10.99
N GLY A 50 6.46 12.70 -11.65
CA GLY A 50 6.52 12.73 -13.12
C GLY A 50 7.16 11.49 -13.76
N THR A 51 8.10 10.82 -13.08
CA THR A 51 8.82 9.66 -13.62
C THR A 51 8.18 8.33 -13.25
N ASN A 52 7.67 8.18 -12.02
CA ASN A 52 7.09 6.94 -11.54
C ASN A 52 5.57 6.88 -11.76
N HIS A 53 4.92 8.03 -11.89
CA HIS A 53 3.47 8.18 -11.94
C HIS A 53 3.04 9.23 -12.98
N ALA A 54 3.55 9.11 -14.21
CA ALA A 54 3.28 10.06 -15.29
C ALA A 54 1.78 10.31 -15.51
N ASP A 55 0.96 9.26 -15.43
CA ASP A 55 -0.51 9.31 -15.57
C ASP A 55 -1.22 10.11 -14.47
N LYS A 56 -0.54 10.34 -13.34
CA LYS A 56 -1.08 11.04 -12.18
C LYS A 56 -0.45 12.42 -11.97
N LYS A 57 0.51 12.82 -12.79
CA LYS A 57 1.22 14.11 -12.70
C LYS A 57 0.27 15.32 -12.79
N ASN A 58 -0.77 15.24 -13.61
CA ASN A 58 -1.71 16.33 -13.86
C ASN A 58 -2.98 16.25 -12.98
N LYS A 59 -3.00 15.39 -11.95
CA LYS A 59 -4.12 15.32 -11.02
C LYS A 59 -4.08 16.50 -10.06
N ASP A 60 -5.25 16.96 -9.64
CA ASP A 60 -5.36 18.08 -8.73
C ASP A 60 -5.09 17.67 -7.27
N GLN A 61 -4.98 18.66 -6.38
CA GLN A 61 -4.67 18.42 -4.98
C GLN A 61 -5.73 17.58 -4.26
N SER A 62 -7.02 17.69 -4.62
CA SER A 62 -8.11 16.92 -4.01
C SER A 62 -7.98 15.42 -4.30
N TYR A 63 -7.46 15.04 -5.48
CA TYR A 63 -7.14 13.65 -5.79
C TYR A 63 -6.13 13.08 -4.78
N PHE A 64 -5.03 13.81 -4.56
CA PHE A 64 -4.00 13.39 -3.61
C PHE A 64 -4.48 13.44 -2.16
N GLN A 65 -5.38 14.37 -1.81
CA GLN A 65 -5.99 14.43 -0.49
C GLN A 65 -6.82 13.19 -0.19
N ARG A 66 -7.72 12.80 -1.11
CA ARG A 66 -8.54 11.58 -0.96
C ARG A 66 -7.67 10.34 -0.79
N LEU A 67 -6.58 10.27 -1.57
CA LEU A 67 -5.63 9.17 -1.49
C LEU A 67 -4.87 9.18 -0.15
N ALA A 68 -4.43 10.34 0.33
CA ALA A 68 -3.81 10.49 1.63
C ALA A 68 -4.75 10.08 2.78
N GLU A 69 -6.04 10.40 2.70
CA GLU A 69 -7.03 9.95 3.68
C GLU A 69 -7.21 8.43 3.68
N ASN A 70 -7.27 7.81 2.50
CA ASN A 70 -7.33 6.37 2.37
C ASN A 70 -6.09 5.70 2.99
N VAL A 71 -4.91 6.25 2.70
CA VAL A 71 -3.64 5.80 3.27
C VAL A 71 -3.62 5.92 4.80
N LYS A 72 -4.13 7.02 5.36
CA LYS A 72 -4.24 7.19 6.81
C LYS A 72 -5.18 6.15 7.44
N ARG A 73 -6.31 5.86 6.82
CA ARG A 73 -7.27 4.84 7.30
C ARG A 73 -6.69 3.43 7.28
N GLN A 74 -5.81 3.13 6.33
CA GLN A 74 -5.15 1.83 6.24
C GLN A 74 -4.02 1.64 7.25
N ARG A 75 -3.54 2.71 7.90
CA ARG A 75 -2.41 2.63 8.83
C ARG A 75 -2.82 2.23 10.24
N LEU A 76 -1.88 1.57 10.92
CA LEU A 76 -1.94 1.30 12.35
C LEU A 76 -1.55 2.55 13.14
N ASP A 77 -0.54 3.29 12.66
CA ASP A 77 0.04 4.44 13.36
C ASP A 77 0.82 5.38 12.40
N LYS A 78 1.43 6.42 12.97
CA LYS A 78 2.17 7.47 12.24
C LYS A 78 3.48 6.97 11.62
N THR A 79 3.94 5.77 11.99
CA THR A 79 5.21 5.18 11.54
C THR A 79 5.13 4.62 10.11
N GLY A 80 3.94 4.67 9.50
CA GLY A 80 3.72 4.14 8.16
C GLY A 80 3.49 2.62 8.14
N LEU A 81 3.22 2.01 9.31
CA LEU A 81 2.79 0.62 9.39
C LEU A 81 1.35 0.51 8.85
N PHE A 82 1.15 -0.34 7.85
CA PHE A 82 -0.16 -0.58 7.22
C PHE A 82 -0.82 -1.83 7.81
N HIS A 83 -2.15 -1.88 7.79
CA HIS A 83 -2.90 -3.11 7.95
C HIS A 83 -2.43 -4.13 6.90
N GLN A 84 -1.67 -5.14 7.31
CA GLN A 84 -1.36 -6.30 6.46
C GLN A 84 -2.58 -7.22 6.26
N LYS A 85 -3.81 -6.69 6.34
CA LYS A 85 -5.05 -7.46 6.16
C LYS A 85 -5.14 -8.11 4.78
N GLY A 86 -4.40 -7.64 3.77
CA GLY A 86 -4.42 -8.22 2.44
C GLY A 86 -3.59 -9.51 2.30
N ALA A 87 -2.35 -9.52 2.78
CA ALA A 87 -1.42 -10.63 2.49
C ALA A 87 -1.79 -11.91 3.24
N GLU A 88 -2.18 -11.80 4.51
CA GLU A 88 -2.62 -12.96 5.31
C GLU A 88 -3.97 -13.52 4.85
N ILE A 89 -4.93 -12.66 4.47
CA ILE A 89 -6.24 -13.11 3.94
C ILE A 89 -6.07 -13.81 2.58
N VAL A 90 -5.22 -13.28 1.70
CA VAL A 90 -4.94 -13.90 0.39
C VAL A 90 -4.25 -15.25 0.58
N LYS A 91 -3.28 -15.33 1.50
CA LYS A 91 -2.63 -16.61 1.83
C LYS A 91 -3.62 -17.63 2.39
N ALA A 92 -4.43 -17.24 3.38
CA ALA A 92 -5.44 -18.12 3.97
C ALA A 92 -6.48 -18.57 2.93
N SER A 93 -6.95 -17.66 2.08
CA SER A 93 -7.93 -17.98 1.02
C SER A 93 -7.33 -18.92 -0.04
N TYR A 94 -6.06 -18.73 -0.38
CA TYR A 94 -5.31 -19.62 -1.26
C TYR A 94 -5.08 -21.01 -0.62
N GLU A 95 -4.74 -21.07 0.66
CA GLU A 95 -4.56 -22.32 1.40
C GLU A 95 -5.87 -23.11 1.51
N VAL A 96 -6.99 -22.45 1.80
CA VAL A 96 -8.32 -23.06 1.82
C VAL A 96 -8.70 -23.58 0.43
N ALA A 97 -8.52 -22.79 -0.64
CA ALA A 97 -8.80 -23.23 -2.00
C ALA A 97 -7.92 -24.42 -2.42
N LEU A 98 -6.64 -24.44 -2.02
CA LEU A 98 -5.72 -25.54 -2.28
C LEU A 98 -6.12 -26.82 -1.55
N LEU A 99 -6.57 -26.72 -0.30
CA LEU A 99 -7.11 -27.86 0.46
C LEU A 99 -8.36 -28.43 -0.20
N VAL A 100 -9.31 -27.57 -0.61
CA VAL A 100 -10.52 -28.01 -1.33
C VAL A 100 -10.17 -28.69 -2.65
N ALA A 101 -9.24 -28.13 -3.44
CA ALA A 101 -8.81 -28.72 -4.72
C ALA A 101 -8.09 -30.06 -4.54
N LYS A 102 -7.34 -30.24 -3.45
CA LYS A 102 -6.71 -31.53 -3.10
C LYS A 102 -7.73 -32.56 -2.62
N SER A 103 -8.72 -32.14 -1.83
CA SER A 103 -9.79 -33.02 -1.33
C SER A 103 -10.80 -33.41 -2.42
N MET A 104 -10.90 -32.66 -3.52
CA MET A 104 -11.76 -32.99 -4.68
C MET A 104 -11.19 -34.10 -5.60
N LYS A 105 -9.99 -34.65 -5.32
CA LYS A 105 -9.37 -35.72 -6.14
C LYS A 105 -9.47 -37.14 -5.54
N ALA A 106 -10.45 -37.41 -4.68
CA ALA A 106 -10.70 -38.77 -4.20
C ALA A 106 -12.18 -39.14 -4.01
N HIS A 107 -13.12 -38.49 -4.69
CA HIS A 107 -14.46 -39.08 -4.87
C HIS A 107 -14.51 -39.88 -6.18
N THR A 108 -13.77 -40.99 -6.20
CA THR A 108 -13.90 -42.06 -7.21
C THR A 108 -13.90 -43.45 -6.56
N ILE A 109 -14.19 -43.56 -5.26
CA ILE A 109 -14.41 -44.86 -4.62
C ILE A 109 -15.55 -44.73 -3.61
N ALA A 110 -16.78 -44.84 -4.10
CA ALA A 110 -17.91 -45.48 -3.41
C ALA A 110 -19.15 -45.48 -4.33
N GLU A 111 -19.04 -46.10 -5.50
CA GLU A 111 -20.15 -46.87 -6.07
C GLU A 111 -20.33 -48.16 -5.24
N SER A 112 -20.71 -48.03 -3.98
CA SER A 112 -21.20 -49.16 -3.19
C SER A 112 -22.10 -48.63 -2.08
N LEU A 113 -23.36 -49.10 -2.08
CA LEU A 113 -24.49 -48.68 -1.23
C LEU A 113 -25.01 -47.26 -1.58
N ILE A 114 -26.09 -47.08 -2.35
CA ILE A 114 -27.41 -47.70 -2.28
C ILE A 114 -28.12 -47.49 -3.62
N MET A 115 -28.67 -48.54 -4.21
CA MET A 115 -29.97 -48.57 -4.91
C MET A 115 -30.38 -50.05 -5.06
N PRO A 116 -31.66 -50.47 -4.92
CA PRO A 116 -32.78 -50.02 -4.09
C PRO A 116 -32.86 -50.72 -2.73
#